data_AF-A0A2M8B958-F1
#
_entry.id   AF-A0A2M8B958-F1
#
_cell.length_a   1.000
_cell.length_b   1.000
_cell.length_c   1.000
_cell.angle_alpha   90.00
_cell.angle_beta   90.00
_cell.angle_gamma   90.00
#
_symmetry.space_group_name_H-M   'P 1'
#
loop_
_entity.id
_entity.type
_entity.pdbx_description
1 polymer ?
#
loop_
_entity_poly.entity_id
_entity_poly.type
_entity_poly.pdbx_seq_one_letter_code
_entity_poly.pdbx_strand_id
1 'polypeptide(L)'
;MRRTPFLLLASFGLLALSGCDDGGGTTSEADSTADTELSTETVDTTETTETELCGEDFARAAFGTFTTIADAAVQTTKPASGDFLTVVDVPWSADNSYLYLRLLEGTRVPLTDDEAYTSELWDLAINRTSFRLNSGVSGPAAVEVAALSLPFADINLQTDFGAFQSDTLERTCGLAADAPAALITAIGRWWTATSPAESPVAGDAVYVIRRLDGDLIKLEVNSVTMAGDRAQLELHWVPLDTTVTCDQIAAAKEAIGPINTVAATSLTADNSTTPMTFTVDASAGGFDQAQFNPYLYIDLDGPAPTKVNITDVASWTDTEWDFAIKRAAIRINGGDSGVGGVTVADITAASLAEVTVLPGDGLYQSDDFIDDACVLVMGEIGPLTVMGSWYNYDVNTHAVVPAAHVYFMKTTGGRHLKLRVAQYTSAVYKFEWEIL
;
A
#
# COMPACT_ATOMS: atom_id res chain seq x y z
N MET A 1 -27.85 27.26 34.93
CA MET A 1 -26.96 27.83 35.98
C MET A 1 -25.67 27.02 35.92
N ARG A 2 -24.44 27.49 35.70
CA ARG A 2 -23.73 28.79 35.63
C ARG A 2 -22.69 28.64 34.48
N ARG A 3 -22.70 29.50 33.46
CA ARG A 3 -21.81 30.67 33.17
C ARG A 3 -20.31 30.37 32.94
N THR A 4 -19.92 30.61 31.67
CA THR A 4 -18.60 30.84 31.04
C THR A 4 -17.81 32.01 31.66
N PRO A 5 -16.51 32.17 31.35
CA PRO A 5 -16.04 33.00 30.19
C PRO A 5 -14.81 32.42 29.47
N PHE A 6 -14.66 32.43 28.13
CA PHE A 6 -14.24 33.51 27.20
C PHE A 6 -13.06 34.38 27.67
N LEU A 7 -11.90 34.25 27.03
CA LEU A 7 -10.88 35.30 26.97
C LEU A 7 -10.27 35.37 25.56
N LEU A 8 -10.54 36.50 24.90
CA LEU A 8 -9.90 37.04 23.71
C LEU A 8 -8.69 37.87 24.18
N LEU A 9 -7.55 37.80 23.50
CA LEU A 9 -6.55 38.88 23.57
C LEU A 9 -6.08 39.26 22.15
N ALA A 10 -6.46 40.46 21.75
CA ALA A 10 -5.84 41.25 20.71
C ALA A 10 -5.12 42.42 21.38
N SER A 11 -3.96 42.85 20.88
CA SER A 11 -3.48 44.23 21.02
C SER A 11 -2.31 44.55 20.06
N PHE A 12 -2.50 45.64 19.30
CA PHE A 12 -1.61 46.79 19.02
C PHE A 12 -0.10 46.55 18.91
N GLY A 13 0.64 46.96 17.87
CA GLY A 13 0.55 48.19 17.07
C GLY A 13 1.69 49.13 17.48
N LEU A 14 2.75 49.27 16.68
CA LEU A 14 3.72 50.37 16.80
C LEU A 14 4.35 50.73 15.44
N LEU A 15 3.97 51.91 14.94
CA LEU A 15 4.67 52.66 13.89
C LEU A 15 5.90 53.35 14.50
N ALA A 16 7.01 53.40 13.76
CA ALA A 16 8.01 54.44 13.91
C ALA A 16 8.53 54.85 12.52
N LEU A 17 8.13 56.06 12.11
CA LEU A 17 8.77 56.87 11.08
C LEU A 17 9.96 57.61 11.70
N SER A 18 11.08 57.68 10.99
CA SER A 18 12.03 58.79 11.11
C SER A 18 12.78 58.97 9.80
N GLY A 19 12.48 60.07 9.10
CA GLY A 19 13.35 60.65 8.08
C GLY A 19 14.21 61.77 8.66
N CYS A 20 15.31 62.06 7.97
CA CYS A 20 15.92 63.36 7.67
C CYS A 20 17.11 63.06 6.71
N ASP A 21 17.13 63.59 5.48
CA ASP A 21 17.73 64.89 5.09
C ASP A 21 19.27 64.83 5.14
N ASP A 22 20.09 65.29 4.17
CA ASP A 22 19.91 66.39 3.23
C ASP A 22 21.11 66.45 2.22
N GLY A 23 20.92 67.13 1.08
CA GLY A 23 21.95 67.75 0.23
C GLY A 23 22.73 66.89 -0.79
N GLY A 24 22.91 67.26 -2.06
CA GLY A 24 22.54 68.47 -2.81
C GLY A 24 23.38 68.56 -4.11
N GLY A 25 22.73 69.01 -5.20
CA GLY A 25 23.23 69.82 -6.36
C GLY A 25 24.57 69.50 -7.06
N THR A 26 24.80 69.73 -8.35
CA THR A 26 24.18 70.61 -9.36
C THR A 26 24.75 70.30 -10.76
N THR A 27 23.90 70.41 -11.80
CA THR A 27 24.12 71.00 -13.15
C THR A 27 25.27 70.54 -14.07
N SER A 28 24.93 70.14 -15.31
CA SER A 28 25.07 71.03 -16.50
C SER A 28 24.37 70.44 -17.74
N GLU A 29 23.74 71.33 -18.51
CA GLU A 29 23.05 71.13 -19.79
C GLU A 29 23.98 71.29 -21.01
N ALA A 30 23.38 71.04 -22.18
CA ALA A 30 23.75 71.38 -23.57
C ALA A 30 24.41 70.23 -24.34
N ASP A 31 23.68 69.53 -25.23
CA ASP A 31 23.09 69.93 -26.52
C ASP A 31 24.10 69.91 -27.68
N SER A 32 23.61 69.32 -28.76
CA SER A 32 23.90 69.57 -30.17
C SER A 32 24.54 68.43 -30.99
N THR A 33 23.78 68.15 -32.05
CA THR A 33 24.16 67.77 -33.42
C THR A 33 24.26 66.29 -33.77
N ALA A 34 23.26 65.92 -34.56
CA ALA A 34 23.25 64.81 -35.50
C ALA A 34 24.42 64.92 -36.48
N ASP A 35 25.02 63.78 -36.79
CA ASP A 35 25.55 63.54 -38.11
C ASP A 35 25.18 62.13 -38.57
N THR A 36 24.80 62.12 -39.84
CA THR A 36 24.28 61.00 -40.60
C THR A 36 25.47 60.25 -41.18
N GLU A 37 25.64 58.96 -40.89
CA GLU A 37 26.28 58.06 -41.86
C GLU A 37 25.49 56.77 -42.06
N LEU A 38 25.19 56.61 -43.34
CA LEU A 38 24.57 55.55 -44.07
C LEU A 38 25.45 54.27 -44.02
N SER A 39 24.91 53.17 -43.51
CA SER A 39 25.39 51.85 -43.90
C SER A 39 24.22 50.86 -44.00
N THR A 40 23.76 50.71 -45.23
CA THR A 40 23.26 49.48 -45.86
C THR A 40 22.61 48.43 -44.96
N GLU A 41 21.29 48.40 -45.10
CA GLU A 41 20.40 47.26 -45.04
C GLU A 41 21.03 45.96 -45.61
N THR A 42 21.27 45.00 -44.72
CA THR A 42 21.07 43.58 -45.03
C THR A 42 20.01 43.10 -44.06
N VAL A 43 18.77 43.02 -44.54
CA VAL A 43 17.71 42.26 -43.89
C VAL A 43 18.08 40.79 -44.00
N ASP A 44 18.66 40.24 -42.93
CA ASP A 44 18.78 38.80 -42.76
C ASP A 44 17.46 38.29 -42.16
N THR A 45 16.54 37.88 -43.04
CA THR A 45 15.35 37.13 -42.66
C THR A 45 15.72 35.67 -42.41
N THR A 46 16.35 35.36 -41.28
CA THR A 46 16.33 34.01 -40.66
C THR A 46 16.85 34.06 -39.23
N GLU A 47 16.22 34.84 -38.35
CA GLU A 47 16.35 34.60 -36.91
C GLU A 47 15.33 33.53 -36.51
N THR A 48 15.64 32.26 -36.81
CA THR A 48 15.12 31.18 -35.99
C THR A 48 15.79 31.34 -34.63
N THR A 49 15.14 32.03 -33.71
CA THR A 49 15.46 31.92 -32.28
C THR A 49 15.27 30.45 -31.91
N GLU A 50 16.32 29.63 -32.04
CA GLU A 50 16.44 28.37 -31.33
C GLU A 50 16.42 28.74 -29.86
N THR A 51 15.24 28.66 -29.25
CA THR A 51 15.10 28.74 -27.81
C THR A 51 15.90 27.58 -27.24
N GLU A 52 17.07 27.88 -26.69
CA GLU A 52 17.91 26.90 -26.00
C GLU A 52 17.09 26.35 -24.81
N LEU A 53 16.48 25.18 -24.98
CA LEU A 53 15.76 24.50 -23.91
C LEU A 53 16.78 24.06 -22.85
N CYS A 54 16.81 24.80 -21.74
CA CYS A 54 17.54 24.48 -20.52
C CYS A 54 16.56 24.47 -19.35
N GLY A 55 16.73 23.54 -18.40
CA GLY A 55 15.88 23.44 -17.21
C GLY A 55 14.54 22.75 -17.46
N GLU A 56 13.48 23.24 -16.80
CA GLU A 56 12.14 22.62 -16.75
C GLU A 56 11.51 22.42 -18.14
N ASP A 57 11.73 23.34 -19.08
CA ASP A 57 11.20 23.22 -20.44
C ASP A 57 11.85 22.09 -21.25
N PHE A 58 13.14 21.82 -21.01
CA PHE A 58 13.83 20.67 -21.59
C PHE A 58 13.35 19.37 -20.96
N ALA A 59 13.18 19.37 -19.64
CA ALA A 59 12.62 18.25 -18.90
C ALA A 59 11.25 17.88 -19.50
N ARG A 60 10.34 18.87 -19.62
CA ARG A 60 9.02 18.73 -20.25
C ARG A 60 9.07 18.16 -21.67
N ALA A 61 10.00 18.65 -22.50
CA ALA A 61 10.18 18.12 -23.85
C ALA A 61 10.72 16.68 -23.88
N ALA A 62 11.56 16.29 -22.92
CA ALA A 62 12.08 14.93 -22.78
C ALA A 62 11.07 13.96 -22.16
N PHE A 63 10.03 14.45 -21.46
CA PHE A 63 9.07 13.61 -20.75
C PHE A 63 8.08 12.88 -21.65
N GLY A 64 7.88 13.36 -22.87
CA GLY A 64 6.70 13.02 -23.67
C GLY A 64 5.48 13.71 -23.08
N THR A 65 4.75 14.47 -23.89
CA THR A 65 3.52 15.16 -23.45
C THR A 65 2.34 14.42 -24.03
N PHE A 66 2.12 13.18 -23.59
CA PHE A 66 0.93 12.46 -24.03
C PHE A 66 -0.28 13.06 -23.32
N THR A 67 -1.23 13.55 -24.12
CA THR A 67 -2.47 14.21 -23.64
C THR A 67 -3.58 13.23 -23.28
N THR A 68 -3.29 11.93 -23.32
CA THR A 68 -4.20 10.86 -22.97
C THR A 68 -3.80 10.24 -21.64
N ILE A 69 -4.77 9.68 -20.91
CA ILE A 69 -4.48 8.83 -19.75
C ILE A 69 -4.00 7.47 -20.28
N ALA A 70 -3.01 6.87 -19.61
CA ALA A 70 -2.48 5.57 -20.01
C ALA A 70 -3.57 4.48 -20.05
N ASP A 71 -3.59 3.68 -21.13
CA ASP A 71 -4.41 2.47 -21.25
C ASP A 71 -3.79 1.29 -20.47
N ALA A 72 -3.77 1.44 -19.14
CA ALA A 72 -3.15 0.51 -18.22
C ALA A 72 -4.13 0.07 -17.11
N ALA A 73 -4.00 -1.18 -16.70
CA ALA A 73 -4.74 -1.76 -15.58
C ALA A 73 -3.82 -1.97 -14.39
N VAL A 74 -4.36 -1.77 -13.19
CA VAL A 74 -3.66 -1.95 -11.92
C VAL A 74 -4.53 -2.79 -11.02
N GLN A 75 -3.96 -3.84 -10.47
CA GLN A 75 -4.58 -4.67 -9.45
C GLN A 75 -3.60 -4.75 -8.29
N THR A 76 -3.99 -4.17 -7.15
CA THR A 76 -3.19 -4.26 -5.93
C THR A 76 -3.91 -5.17 -4.95
N THR A 77 -3.22 -6.23 -4.56
CA THR A 77 -3.58 -7.05 -3.41
C THR A 77 -2.86 -6.47 -2.20
N LYS A 78 -3.59 -6.19 -1.14
CA LYS A 78 -3.06 -5.80 0.17
C LYS A 78 -3.22 -6.99 1.14
N PRO A 79 -2.23 -7.88 1.27
CA PRO A 79 -2.16 -8.83 2.36
C PRO A 79 -1.96 -8.10 3.69
N ALA A 80 -2.40 -8.73 4.76
CA ALA A 80 -2.35 -8.16 6.09
C ALA A 80 -0.96 -8.24 6.77
N SER A 81 0.05 -8.80 6.08
CA SER A 81 1.46 -8.71 6.48
C SER A 81 2.10 -7.34 6.20
N GLY A 82 1.40 -6.46 5.47
CA GLY A 82 1.96 -5.23 4.93
C GLY A 82 2.65 -5.40 3.58
N ASP A 83 2.70 -6.62 3.02
CA ASP A 83 3.34 -6.97 1.74
C ASP A 83 2.41 -6.76 0.54
N PHE A 84 2.30 -5.54 0.03
CA PHE A 84 1.50 -5.27 -1.16
C PHE A 84 2.08 -5.96 -2.40
N LEU A 85 1.23 -6.71 -3.10
CA LEU A 85 1.52 -7.19 -4.45
C LEU A 85 0.69 -6.38 -5.44
N THR A 86 1.37 -5.61 -6.30
CA THR A 86 0.72 -4.79 -7.32
C THR A 86 1.07 -5.32 -8.70
N VAL A 87 0.05 -5.81 -9.40
CA VAL A 87 0.14 -6.25 -10.78
C VAL A 87 -0.27 -5.09 -11.69
N VAL A 88 0.65 -4.70 -12.56
CA VAL A 88 0.49 -3.60 -13.51
C VAL A 88 0.48 -4.17 -14.93
N ASP A 89 -0.58 -3.93 -15.68
CA ASP A 89 -0.65 -4.26 -17.11
C ASP A 89 -0.53 -2.96 -17.92
N VAL A 90 0.58 -2.82 -18.65
CA VAL A 90 0.90 -1.63 -19.47
C VAL A 90 1.12 -2.00 -20.93
N PRO A 91 0.76 -1.10 -21.87
CA PRO A 91 1.17 -1.23 -23.27
C PRO A 91 2.70 -1.25 -23.39
N TRP A 92 3.21 -2.12 -24.25
CA TRP A 92 4.64 -2.27 -24.53
C TRP A 92 5.10 -1.42 -25.73
N SER A 93 4.60 -0.19 -25.82
CA SER A 93 5.06 0.82 -26.78
C SER A 93 5.45 2.09 -26.04
N ALA A 94 6.56 2.69 -26.46
CA ALA A 94 7.06 3.95 -25.91
C ALA A 94 6.16 5.15 -26.28
N ASP A 95 5.25 4.98 -27.24
CA ASP A 95 4.34 6.01 -27.72
C ASP A 95 3.06 6.13 -26.86
N ASN A 96 3.11 5.68 -25.60
CA ASN A 96 2.00 5.73 -24.66
C ASN A 96 2.36 6.58 -23.44
N SER A 97 1.33 7.16 -22.82
CA SER A 97 1.43 7.88 -21.56
C SER A 97 1.94 6.98 -20.43
N TYR A 98 2.49 7.62 -19.39
CA TYR A 98 2.86 6.91 -18.17
C TYR A 98 1.61 6.50 -17.38
N LEU A 99 1.66 5.31 -16.80
CA LEU A 99 0.75 4.96 -15.71
C LEU A 99 1.27 5.62 -14.43
N TYR A 100 0.41 6.33 -13.72
CA TYR A 100 0.72 6.95 -12.44
C TYR A 100 0.11 6.16 -11.28
N LEU A 101 0.91 5.85 -10.27
CA LEU A 101 0.52 5.11 -9.07
C LEU A 101 0.67 5.99 -7.84
N ARG A 102 -0.28 5.82 -6.91
CA ARG A 102 -0.17 6.34 -5.55
C ARG A 102 0.08 5.16 -4.60
N LEU A 103 1.27 5.17 -4.01
CA LEU A 103 1.73 4.12 -3.11
C LEU A 103 1.11 4.33 -1.71
N LEU A 104 0.97 3.25 -0.93
CA LEU A 104 0.09 3.13 0.26
C LEU A 104 -1.41 3.00 -0.06
N GLU A 105 -1.94 3.78 -0.99
CA GLU A 105 -3.31 3.56 -1.46
C GLU A 105 -3.40 2.37 -2.43
N GLY A 106 -2.31 2.03 -3.12
CA GLY A 106 -2.29 0.92 -4.08
C GLY A 106 -3.21 1.16 -5.28
N THR A 107 -3.38 2.43 -5.66
CA THR A 107 -4.33 2.82 -6.71
C THR A 107 -3.65 3.59 -7.82
N ARG A 108 -4.21 3.45 -9.04
CA ARG A 108 -3.83 4.30 -10.17
C ARG A 108 -4.39 5.71 -9.99
N VAL A 109 -3.61 6.71 -10.40
CA VAL A 109 -4.06 8.10 -10.49
C VAL A 109 -4.33 8.40 -11.98
N PRO A 110 -5.58 8.73 -12.37
CA PRO A 110 -5.93 8.95 -13.76
C PRO A 110 -5.46 10.35 -14.22
N LEU A 111 -4.17 10.47 -14.53
CA LEU A 111 -3.54 11.70 -15.03
C LEU A 111 -3.03 11.51 -16.46
N THR A 112 -3.08 12.60 -17.23
CA THR A 112 -2.22 12.78 -18.40
C THR A 112 -0.80 13.14 -17.97
N ASP A 113 0.18 13.02 -18.88
CA ASP A 113 1.57 13.35 -18.55
C ASP A 113 1.75 14.84 -18.20
N ASP A 114 0.98 15.72 -18.86
CA ASP A 114 0.99 17.17 -18.58
C ASP A 114 0.41 17.49 -17.20
N GLU A 115 -0.69 16.82 -16.80
CA GLU A 115 -1.28 17.00 -15.47
C GLU A 115 -0.36 16.47 -14.37
N ALA A 116 0.28 15.32 -14.61
CA ALA A 116 1.21 14.71 -13.67
C ALA A 116 2.40 15.62 -13.34
N TYR A 117 2.90 16.39 -14.31
CA TYR A 117 4.01 17.31 -14.13
C TYR A 117 3.78 18.40 -13.07
N THR A 118 2.52 18.69 -12.74
CA THR A 118 2.16 19.70 -11.73
C THR A 118 1.41 19.11 -10.54
N SER A 119 1.31 17.78 -10.48
CA SER A 119 0.52 17.06 -9.50
C SER A 119 1.40 16.40 -8.44
N GLU A 120 1.08 16.60 -7.18
CA GLU A 120 1.67 15.88 -6.04
C GLU A 120 0.91 14.58 -5.72
N LEU A 121 -0.08 14.19 -6.53
CA LEU A 121 -1.00 13.08 -6.21
C LEU A 121 -0.46 11.68 -6.52
N TRP A 122 0.71 11.58 -7.17
CA TRP A 122 1.32 10.33 -7.58
C TRP A 122 2.72 10.18 -6.98
N ASP A 123 3.18 8.94 -6.80
CA ASP A 123 4.50 8.64 -6.22
C ASP A 123 5.44 8.00 -7.25
N LEU A 124 4.91 7.03 -8.01
CA LEU A 124 5.64 6.22 -8.98
C LEU A 124 4.92 6.26 -10.33
N ALA A 125 5.67 6.46 -11.41
CA ALA A 125 5.14 6.39 -12.77
C ALA A 125 5.84 5.30 -13.59
N ILE A 126 5.10 4.57 -14.42
CA ILE A 126 5.58 3.41 -15.16
C ILE A 126 5.24 3.54 -16.64
N ASN A 127 6.25 3.37 -17.50
CA ASN A 127 6.11 3.19 -18.94
C ASN A 127 7.16 2.19 -19.42
N ARG A 128 6.72 0.99 -19.83
CA ARG A 128 7.59 -0.14 -20.18
C ARG A 128 8.61 -0.42 -19.06
N THR A 129 9.89 -0.19 -19.34
CA THR A 129 10.98 -0.35 -18.39
C THR A 129 11.40 0.94 -17.70
N SER A 130 10.78 2.07 -18.04
CA SER A 130 11.04 3.36 -17.41
C SER A 130 10.14 3.51 -16.18
N PHE A 131 10.77 3.59 -15.01
CA PHE A 131 10.13 3.92 -13.74
C PHE A 131 10.59 5.30 -13.33
N ARG A 132 9.66 6.21 -13.04
CA ARG A 132 9.94 7.58 -12.60
C ARG A 132 9.37 7.82 -11.22
N LEU A 133 10.01 8.70 -10.47
CA LEU A 133 9.48 9.20 -9.20
C LEU A 133 8.86 10.56 -9.41
N ASN A 134 7.88 10.90 -8.59
CA ASN A 134 7.41 12.27 -8.51
C ASN A 134 8.45 13.10 -7.78
N SER A 135 9.53 13.44 -8.47
CA SER A 135 10.64 14.23 -7.93
C SER A 135 11.56 14.83 -8.95
N GLY A 136 12.35 15.79 -8.47
CA GLY A 136 13.41 16.43 -9.22
C GLY A 136 12.86 16.99 -10.52
N VAL A 137 13.29 16.41 -11.63
CA VAL A 137 12.85 16.84 -12.96
C VAL A 137 11.48 16.26 -13.35
N SER A 138 11.10 15.11 -12.81
CA SER A 138 9.93 14.31 -13.24
C SER A 138 8.59 14.78 -12.63
N GLY A 139 8.62 15.51 -11.51
CA GLY A 139 7.40 16.01 -10.88
C GLY A 139 7.66 16.83 -9.61
N PRO A 140 6.63 17.50 -9.07
CA PRO A 140 6.77 18.49 -8.03
C PRO A 140 6.84 17.91 -6.61
N ALA A 141 6.43 16.66 -6.40
CA ALA A 141 6.58 16.04 -5.09
C ALA A 141 8.07 15.81 -4.81
N ALA A 142 8.46 15.71 -3.54
CA ALA A 142 9.84 15.48 -3.17
C ALA A 142 10.09 13.98 -2.92
N VAL A 143 9.59 13.11 -3.80
CA VAL A 143 9.72 11.65 -3.62
C VAL A 143 11.14 11.19 -3.92
N GLU A 144 11.82 10.60 -2.95
CA GLU A 144 13.21 10.17 -3.11
C GLU A 144 13.33 8.65 -3.03
N VAL A 145 14.42 8.08 -3.54
CA VAL A 145 14.68 6.64 -3.43
C VAL A 145 16.12 6.33 -3.09
N ALA A 146 16.33 5.28 -2.31
CA ALA A 146 17.62 4.61 -2.14
C ALA A 146 17.56 3.20 -2.74
N ALA A 147 18.55 2.83 -3.55
CA ALA A 147 18.67 1.48 -4.11
C ALA A 147 19.64 0.64 -3.27
N LEU A 148 19.20 -0.54 -2.85
CA LEU A 148 19.93 -1.44 -1.95
C LEU A 148 20.22 -2.77 -2.63
N SER A 149 21.39 -3.33 -2.33
CA SER A 149 21.78 -4.69 -2.69
C SER A 149 21.67 -5.61 -1.47
N LEU A 150 20.52 -5.59 -0.82
CA LEU A 150 20.18 -6.42 0.34
C LEU A 150 18.90 -7.20 0.03
N PRO A 151 18.71 -8.41 0.60
CA PRO A 151 17.45 -9.13 0.47
C PRO A 151 16.27 -8.31 0.99
N PHE A 152 15.12 -8.39 0.32
CA PHE A 152 13.90 -7.64 0.70
C PHE A 152 13.48 -7.86 2.15
N ALA A 153 13.62 -9.09 2.65
CA ALA A 153 13.30 -9.46 4.04
C ALA A 153 14.22 -8.80 5.08
N ASP A 154 15.44 -8.44 4.72
CA ASP A 154 16.43 -7.88 5.65
C ASP A 154 16.31 -6.35 5.80
N ILE A 155 15.52 -5.70 4.94
CA ILE A 155 15.33 -4.25 4.94
C ILE A 155 14.21 -3.86 5.90
N ASN A 156 14.57 -3.01 6.88
CA ASN A 156 13.69 -2.44 7.90
C ASN A 156 14.14 -1.01 8.26
N LEU A 157 13.46 -0.34 9.20
CA LEU A 157 13.77 1.04 9.60
C LEU A 157 15.18 1.27 10.17
N GLN A 158 15.85 0.23 10.64
CA GLN A 158 17.22 0.31 11.17
C GLN A 158 18.28 0.11 10.08
N THR A 159 17.88 -0.28 8.87
CA THR A 159 18.79 -0.43 7.74
C THR A 159 19.38 0.93 7.36
N ASP A 160 20.70 0.98 7.17
CA ASP A 160 21.34 2.17 6.59
C ASP A 160 21.01 2.22 5.10
N PHE A 161 20.11 3.14 4.73
CA PHE A 161 19.68 3.30 3.34
C PHE A 161 20.71 4.06 2.48
N GLY A 162 21.70 4.72 3.11
CA GLY A 162 22.59 5.63 2.40
C GLY A 162 21.87 6.89 1.89
N ALA A 163 22.36 7.43 0.77
CA ALA A 163 21.84 8.66 0.19
C ALA A 163 20.61 8.39 -0.68
N PHE A 164 19.53 9.11 -0.38
CA PHE A 164 18.35 9.17 -1.23
C PHE A 164 18.62 10.01 -2.48
N GLN A 165 18.04 9.60 -3.60
CA GLN A 165 18.17 10.22 -4.91
C GLN A 165 16.81 10.59 -5.48
N SER A 166 16.77 11.67 -6.25
CA SER A 166 15.62 12.07 -7.07
C SER A 166 15.92 11.86 -8.55
N ASP A 167 14.88 11.93 -9.39
CA ASP A 167 15.07 11.90 -10.84
C ASP A 167 15.85 13.15 -11.31
N THR A 168 16.85 12.94 -12.17
CA THR A 168 17.74 14.01 -12.65
C THR A 168 17.94 13.97 -14.17
N LEU A 169 18.42 15.10 -14.72
CA LEU A 169 18.89 15.20 -16.10
C LEU A 169 20.41 15.25 -16.13
N GLU A 170 21.05 14.47 -17.00
CA GLU A 170 22.53 14.45 -17.11
C GLU A 170 23.12 15.58 -17.97
N ARG A 171 22.34 16.58 -18.41
CA ARG A 171 22.89 17.64 -19.29
C ARG A 171 23.71 18.67 -18.52
N THR A 172 24.95 18.89 -18.98
CA THR A 172 25.66 20.17 -18.81
C THR A 172 25.19 21.13 -19.90
N CYS A 173 24.77 22.35 -19.53
CA CYS A 173 24.40 23.38 -20.51
C CYS A 173 25.57 23.65 -21.47
N GLY A 174 25.29 23.73 -22.78
CA GLY A 174 26.30 24.07 -23.81
C GLY A 174 26.67 23.00 -24.84
N LEU A 175 25.99 21.85 -24.89
CA LEU A 175 26.06 20.94 -26.05
C LEU A 175 24.87 21.21 -26.99
N ALA A 176 25.17 21.19 -28.31
CA ALA A 176 24.24 21.44 -29.42
C ALA A 176 22.90 20.70 -29.25
N ALA A 177 21.83 21.28 -29.80
CA ALA A 177 20.43 20.82 -29.72
C ALA A 177 20.20 19.34 -30.14
N ASP A 178 21.21 18.69 -30.70
CA ASP A 178 21.13 17.34 -31.29
C ASP A 178 21.66 16.21 -30.36
N ALA A 179 22.19 16.52 -29.18
CA ALA A 179 22.59 15.48 -28.22
C ALA A 179 21.37 14.98 -27.42
N PRO A 180 20.98 13.68 -27.51
CA PRO A 180 19.86 13.17 -26.73
C PRO A 180 20.24 13.23 -25.25
N ALA A 181 19.56 14.06 -24.46
CA ALA A 181 19.68 13.91 -23.02
C ALA A 181 19.00 12.61 -22.62
N ALA A 182 19.69 11.80 -21.83
CA ALA A 182 19.07 10.68 -21.15
C ALA A 182 18.49 11.19 -19.83
N LEU A 183 17.20 10.97 -19.63
CA LEU A 183 16.61 11.05 -18.30
C LEU A 183 17.28 9.97 -17.44
N ILE A 184 17.88 10.38 -16.32
CA ILE A 184 18.36 9.43 -15.31
C ILE A 184 17.25 9.30 -14.28
N THR A 185 16.49 8.22 -14.42
CA THR A 185 15.51 7.84 -13.41
C THR A 185 16.23 7.17 -12.24
N ALA A 186 15.88 7.53 -11.01
CA ALA A 186 16.51 6.98 -9.82
C ALA A 186 16.23 5.46 -9.64
N ILE A 187 15.16 4.93 -10.25
CA ILE A 187 14.82 3.49 -10.29
C ILE A 187 15.29 2.82 -11.61
N GLY A 188 16.07 3.51 -12.44
CA GLY A 188 16.32 3.15 -13.85
C GLY A 188 17.05 1.85 -14.18
N ARG A 189 17.44 1.05 -13.16
CA ARG A 189 18.20 -0.20 -13.33
C ARG A 189 17.54 -1.39 -12.63
N TRP A 190 16.22 -1.40 -12.53
CA TRP A 190 15.48 -2.52 -11.96
C TRP A 190 15.52 -3.79 -12.83
N TRP A 191 15.93 -3.67 -14.10
CA TRP A 191 15.91 -4.76 -15.07
C TRP A 191 17.26 -4.94 -15.79
N THR A 192 17.42 -6.12 -16.39
CA THR A 192 18.49 -6.42 -17.36
C THR A 192 17.91 -7.09 -18.61
N ALA A 193 18.60 -6.99 -19.73
CA ALA A 193 18.37 -7.82 -20.92
C ALA A 193 19.71 -8.15 -21.56
N THR A 194 19.88 -9.38 -22.04
CA THR A 194 21.16 -9.78 -22.67
C THR A 194 21.23 -9.34 -24.14
N SER A 195 20.11 -8.98 -24.75
CA SER A 195 20.04 -8.36 -26.08
C SER A 195 18.80 -7.48 -26.25
N PRO A 196 18.77 -6.56 -27.24
CA PRO A 196 17.59 -5.73 -27.52
C PRO A 196 16.33 -6.50 -27.94
N ALA A 197 16.47 -7.76 -28.34
CA ALA A 197 15.37 -8.63 -28.77
C ALA A 197 14.82 -9.50 -27.65
N GLU A 198 15.46 -9.51 -26.47
CA GLU A 198 15.03 -10.29 -25.33
C GLU A 198 14.07 -9.49 -24.45
N SER A 199 13.13 -10.20 -23.83
CA SER A 199 12.30 -9.63 -22.78
C SER A 199 13.17 -9.17 -21.61
N PRO A 200 12.83 -8.05 -20.96
CA PRO A 200 13.52 -7.64 -19.74
C PRO A 200 13.34 -8.72 -18.66
N VAL A 201 14.34 -8.82 -17.80
CA VAL A 201 14.32 -9.67 -16.61
C VAL A 201 14.51 -8.76 -15.41
N ALA A 202 13.64 -8.89 -14.40
CA ALA A 202 13.78 -8.14 -13.16
C ALA A 202 15.09 -8.52 -12.44
N GLY A 203 15.78 -7.53 -11.89
CA GLY A 203 16.97 -7.72 -11.08
C GLY A 203 16.65 -7.78 -9.58
N ASP A 204 17.64 -8.12 -8.78
CA ASP A 204 17.49 -8.34 -7.33
C ASP A 204 17.60 -7.04 -6.50
N ALA A 205 17.41 -5.87 -7.13
CA ALA A 205 17.54 -4.59 -6.46
C ALA A 205 16.26 -4.28 -5.66
N VAL A 206 16.44 -3.88 -4.40
CA VAL A 206 15.34 -3.39 -3.56
C VAL A 206 15.47 -1.88 -3.40
N TYR A 207 14.36 -1.19 -3.56
CA TYR A 207 14.26 0.26 -3.51
C TYR A 207 13.57 0.70 -2.23
N VAL A 208 14.15 1.61 -1.47
CA VAL A 208 13.47 2.28 -0.36
C VAL A 208 13.04 3.66 -0.85
N ILE A 209 11.75 3.84 -1.06
CA ILE A 209 11.12 5.07 -1.53
C ILE A 209 10.68 5.86 -0.30
N ARG A 210 11.04 7.14 -0.24
CA ARG A 210 10.51 8.12 0.71
C ARG A 210 9.48 8.99 0.00
N ARG A 211 8.24 8.94 0.47
CA ARG A 211 7.13 9.75 -0.05
C ARG A 211 7.18 11.18 0.49
N LEU A 212 6.33 12.05 -0.09
CA LEU A 212 6.23 13.46 0.30
C LEU A 212 5.83 13.66 1.77
N ASP A 213 5.01 12.76 2.31
CA ASP A 213 4.56 12.76 3.71
C ASP A 213 5.63 12.22 4.68
N GLY A 214 6.75 11.70 4.17
CA GLY A 214 7.84 11.14 4.94
C GLY A 214 7.76 9.62 5.14
N ASP A 215 6.67 8.99 4.68
CA ASP A 215 6.53 7.54 4.75
C ASP A 215 7.60 6.85 3.90
N LEU A 216 8.14 5.75 4.46
CA LEU A 216 9.11 4.92 3.77
C LEU A 216 8.41 3.67 3.25
N ILE A 217 8.78 3.24 2.05
CA ILE A 217 8.28 2.02 1.42
C ILE A 217 9.49 1.27 0.86
N LYS A 218 9.66 -0.01 1.19
CA LYS A 218 10.54 -0.88 0.41
C LYS A 218 9.77 -1.48 -0.75
N LEU A 219 10.38 -1.55 -1.93
CA LEU A 219 9.78 -2.00 -3.17
C LEU A 219 10.79 -2.82 -3.97
N GLU A 220 10.36 -3.92 -4.54
CA GLU A 220 11.09 -4.70 -5.54
C GLU A 220 10.18 -5.01 -6.73
N VAL A 221 10.78 -5.27 -7.88
CA VAL A 221 10.06 -5.76 -9.06
C VAL A 221 10.27 -7.28 -9.10
N ASN A 222 9.21 -8.05 -8.90
CA ASN A 222 9.29 -9.52 -8.86
C ASN A 222 9.46 -10.10 -10.25
N SER A 223 8.65 -9.64 -11.20
CA SER A 223 8.60 -10.22 -12.53
C SER A 223 8.09 -9.23 -13.58
N VAL A 224 8.42 -9.53 -14.84
CA VAL A 224 7.84 -8.91 -16.02
C VAL A 224 7.52 -9.99 -17.03
N THR A 225 6.26 -10.07 -17.44
CA THR A 225 5.75 -11.07 -18.38
C THR A 225 5.18 -10.39 -19.61
N MET A 226 5.69 -10.77 -20.79
CA MET A 226 5.24 -10.23 -22.07
C MET A 226 4.00 -10.98 -22.58
N ALA A 227 2.97 -10.24 -22.98
CA ALA A 227 1.74 -10.76 -23.58
C ALA A 227 1.39 -9.95 -24.84
N GLY A 228 1.99 -10.33 -25.97
CA GLY A 228 1.81 -9.61 -27.23
C GLY A 228 2.45 -8.23 -27.19
N ASP A 229 1.63 -7.19 -27.37
CA ASP A 229 2.01 -5.78 -27.31
C ASP A 229 1.85 -5.18 -25.91
N ARG A 230 1.67 -6.00 -24.88
CA ARG A 230 1.54 -5.59 -23.48
C ARG A 230 2.54 -6.31 -22.59
N ALA A 231 2.81 -5.73 -21.43
CA ALA A 231 3.58 -6.37 -20.38
C ALA A 231 2.86 -6.27 -19.04
N GLN A 232 2.88 -7.37 -18.31
CA GLN A 232 2.47 -7.45 -16.93
C GLN A 232 3.70 -7.37 -16.04
N LEU A 233 3.77 -6.36 -15.17
CA LEU A 233 4.80 -6.20 -14.15
C LEU A 233 4.20 -6.55 -12.79
N GLU A 234 4.92 -7.35 -12.00
CA GLU A 234 4.56 -7.65 -10.62
C GLU A 234 5.50 -6.89 -9.69
N LEU A 235 4.94 -5.98 -8.89
CA LEU A 235 5.65 -5.18 -7.90
C LEU A 235 5.33 -5.71 -6.51
N HIS A 236 6.34 -5.91 -5.69
CA HIS A 236 6.18 -6.25 -4.28
C HIS A 236 6.69 -5.08 -3.43
N TRP A 237 5.84 -4.55 -2.55
CA TRP A 237 6.23 -3.41 -1.72
C TRP A 237 5.59 -3.42 -0.34
N VAL A 238 6.31 -2.88 0.64
CA VAL A 238 5.91 -2.83 2.04
C VAL A 238 6.14 -1.44 2.60
N PRO A 239 5.13 -0.80 3.22
CA PRO A 239 5.36 0.38 4.04
C PRO A 239 6.33 0.02 5.17
N LEU A 240 7.47 0.69 5.20
CA LEU A 240 8.32 0.73 6.39
C LEU A 240 7.67 1.75 7.32
N ASP A 241 6.75 1.27 8.16
CA ASP A 241 5.98 2.10 9.07
C ASP A 241 6.92 2.93 9.95
N THR A 242 6.93 4.25 9.76
CA THR A 242 7.79 5.16 10.52
C THR A 242 7.23 5.52 11.91
N THR A 243 6.03 5.01 12.24
CA THR A 243 5.29 5.25 13.49
C THR A 243 5.29 4.03 14.43
N VAL A 244 5.43 2.82 13.88
CA VAL A 244 5.57 1.58 14.66
C VAL A 244 7.00 1.46 15.18
N THR A 245 7.20 1.97 16.40
CA THR A 245 8.50 1.89 17.10
C THR A 245 8.74 0.55 17.80
N CYS A 246 7.83 -0.42 17.63
CA CYS A 246 7.76 -1.64 18.40
C CYS A 246 7.44 -2.87 17.53
N ASP A 247 7.79 -4.07 18.00
CA ASP A 247 7.56 -5.32 17.28
C ASP A 247 6.11 -5.81 17.52
N GLN A 248 5.18 -5.41 16.66
CA GLN A 248 3.76 -5.78 16.77
C GLN A 248 3.54 -7.30 16.69
N ILE A 249 4.34 -8.02 15.89
CA ILE A 249 4.29 -9.48 15.82
C ILE A 249 4.70 -10.10 17.16
N ALA A 250 5.74 -9.57 17.81
CA ALA A 250 6.12 -10.03 19.13
C ALA A 250 5.03 -9.74 20.18
N ALA A 251 4.41 -8.56 20.14
CA ALA A 251 3.29 -8.21 21.02
C ALA A 251 2.06 -9.12 20.79
N ALA A 252 1.73 -9.41 19.53
CA ALA A 252 0.66 -10.33 19.17
C ALA A 252 0.93 -11.74 19.69
N LYS A 253 2.16 -12.24 19.52
CA LYS A 253 2.60 -13.53 20.08
C LYS A 253 2.49 -13.57 21.60
N GLU A 254 2.88 -12.51 22.28
CA GLU A 254 2.74 -12.41 23.74
C GLU A 254 1.27 -12.45 24.16
N ALA A 255 0.40 -11.69 23.49
CA ALA A 255 -1.04 -11.65 23.77
C ALA A 255 -1.74 -13.00 23.55
N ILE A 256 -1.36 -13.73 22.50
CA ILE A 256 -1.97 -15.02 22.14
C ILE A 256 -1.47 -16.17 23.03
N GLY A 257 -0.20 -16.13 23.46
CA GLY A 257 0.42 -17.20 24.24
C GLY A 257 0.53 -18.52 23.47
N PRO A 258 1.31 -18.58 22.38
CA PRO A 258 1.34 -19.71 21.46
C PRO A 258 1.87 -20.99 22.14
N ILE A 259 1.17 -22.09 21.91
CA ILE A 259 1.56 -23.42 22.36
C ILE A 259 2.18 -24.22 21.22
N ASN A 260 3.36 -24.81 21.49
CA ASN A 260 4.10 -25.58 20.50
C ASN A 260 3.66 -27.06 20.44
N THR A 261 2.35 -27.30 20.36
CA THR A 261 1.77 -28.63 20.13
C THR A 261 0.63 -28.52 19.13
N VAL A 262 0.38 -29.59 18.38
CA VAL A 262 -0.75 -29.65 17.45
C VAL A 262 -2.01 -30.01 18.25
N ALA A 263 -3.14 -29.35 17.97
CA ALA A 263 -4.42 -29.69 18.59
C ALA A 263 -4.77 -31.18 18.39
N ALA A 264 -5.25 -31.84 19.43
CA ALA A 264 -5.62 -33.26 19.35
C ALA A 264 -7.00 -33.48 18.70
N THR A 265 -7.88 -32.49 18.76
CA THR A 265 -9.26 -32.60 18.26
C THR A 265 -9.32 -32.63 16.74
N SER A 266 -10.45 -33.12 16.21
CA SER A 266 -10.71 -33.23 14.78
C SER A 266 -11.94 -32.43 14.37
N LEU A 267 -11.99 -32.13 13.08
CA LEU A 267 -13.14 -31.54 12.39
C LEU A 267 -13.87 -32.64 11.61
N THR A 268 -15.20 -32.54 11.50
CA THR A 268 -16.01 -33.43 10.64
C THR A 268 -16.88 -32.59 9.71
N ALA A 269 -16.67 -32.71 8.40
CA ALA A 269 -17.47 -32.04 7.39
C ALA A 269 -18.61 -32.94 6.87
N ASP A 270 -19.76 -32.33 6.60
CA ASP A 270 -20.91 -32.92 5.93
C ASP A 270 -21.35 -32.02 4.76
N ASN A 271 -20.91 -32.43 3.57
CA ASN A 271 -21.23 -31.75 2.31
C ASN A 271 -22.42 -32.37 1.59
N SER A 272 -23.21 -33.24 2.27
CA SER A 272 -24.41 -33.84 1.69
C SER A 272 -25.64 -32.91 1.75
N THR A 273 -25.49 -31.76 2.41
CA THR A 273 -26.54 -30.76 2.64
C THR A 273 -26.22 -29.45 1.95
N THR A 274 -27.24 -28.60 1.79
CA THR A 274 -27.09 -27.22 1.31
C THR A 274 -27.87 -26.29 2.26
N PRO A 275 -27.22 -25.34 2.95
CA PRO A 275 -25.76 -25.12 2.96
C PRO A 275 -25.00 -26.33 3.52
N MET A 276 -23.72 -26.45 3.14
CA MET A 276 -22.85 -27.49 3.66
C MET A 276 -22.58 -27.22 5.14
N THR A 277 -22.25 -28.25 5.92
CA THR A 277 -22.00 -28.07 7.36
C THR A 277 -20.70 -28.73 7.78
N PHE A 278 -20.11 -28.24 8.88
CA PHE A 278 -19.02 -28.94 9.54
C PHE A 278 -19.07 -28.73 11.05
N THR A 279 -18.59 -29.70 11.79
CA THR A 279 -18.54 -29.70 13.25
C THR A 279 -17.10 -29.63 13.72
N VAL A 280 -16.85 -28.78 14.72
CA VAL A 280 -15.54 -28.61 15.34
C VAL A 280 -15.64 -28.82 16.85
N ASP A 281 -14.82 -29.70 17.40
CA ASP A 281 -14.61 -29.80 18.83
C ASP A 281 -13.43 -28.90 19.24
N ALA A 282 -13.75 -27.75 19.84
CA ALA A 282 -12.79 -26.80 20.40
C ALA A 282 -12.77 -26.86 21.94
N SER A 283 -13.18 -27.99 22.53
CA SER A 283 -13.41 -28.10 23.97
C SER A 283 -12.16 -28.35 24.81
N ALA A 284 -11.01 -28.61 24.19
CA ALA A 284 -9.74 -28.94 24.85
C ALA A 284 -9.40 -27.96 25.99
N GLY A 285 -8.94 -28.51 27.12
CA GLY A 285 -8.60 -27.76 28.33
C GLY A 285 -9.78 -27.30 29.18
N GLY A 286 -11.03 -27.42 28.71
CA GLY A 286 -12.18 -26.90 29.46
C GLY A 286 -12.07 -25.39 29.69
N PHE A 287 -12.71 -24.88 30.74
CA PHE A 287 -12.64 -23.45 31.09
C PHE A 287 -11.26 -23.10 31.69
N ASP A 288 -10.77 -23.91 32.61
CA ASP A 288 -9.59 -23.56 33.43
C ASP A 288 -8.24 -23.81 32.76
N GLN A 289 -8.17 -24.66 31.74
CA GLN A 289 -6.90 -25.08 31.12
C GLN A 289 -6.85 -24.75 29.62
N ALA A 290 -7.79 -23.94 29.11
CA ALA A 290 -7.82 -23.50 27.72
C ALA A 290 -6.51 -22.85 27.28
N GLN A 291 -5.92 -22.01 28.13
CA GLN A 291 -4.64 -21.32 27.88
C GLN A 291 -3.44 -22.25 27.71
N PHE A 292 -3.56 -23.53 28.05
CA PHE A 292 -2.52 -24.55 27.89
C PHE A 292 -2.83 -25.53 26.74
N ASN A 293 -3.91 -25.29 25.99
CA ASN A 293 -4.28 -26.09 24.82
C ASN A 293 -4.19 -25.24 23.54
N PRO A 294 -3.64 -25.79 22.44
CA PRO A 294 -3.42 -25.03 21.20
C PRO A 294 -4.73 -24.72 20.48
N TYR A 295 -4.68 -23.80 19.51
CA TYR A 295 -5.76 -23.60 18.57
C TYR A 295 -5.88 -24.80 17.62
N LEU A 296 -7.11 -25.07 17.17
CA LEU A 296 -7.36 -25.93 16.01
C LEU A 296 -7.36 -25.06 14.75
N TYR A 297 -6.48 -25.37 13.80
CA TYR A 297 -6.32 -24.66 12.53
C TYR A 297 -7.10 -25.36 11.41
N ILE A 298 -7.80 -24.57 10.60
CA ILE A 298 -8.72 -25.07 9.58
C ILE A 298 -8.42 -24.36 8.25
N ASP A 299 -8.33 -25.16 7.19
CA ASP A 299 -8.25 -24.77 5.78
C ASP A 299 -9.66 -24.92 5.16
N LEU A 300 -10.08 -23.90 4.41
CA LEU A 300 -11.36 -23.78 3.72
C LEU A 300 -11.20 -23.67 2.19
N ASP A 301 -9.98 -23.74 1.65
CA ASP A 301 -9.71 -23.67 0.21
C ASP A 301 -10.08 -24.95 -0.53
N GLY A 302 -10.15 -26.07 0.18
CA GLY A 302 -10.61 -27.34 -0.35
C GLY A 302 -12.11 -27.41 -0.68
N PRO A 303 -12.57 -28.52 -1.29
CA PRO A 303 -14.00 -28.78 -1.48
C PRO A 303 -14.73 -29.09 -0.15
N ALA A 304 -13.99 -29.28 0.94
CA ALA A 304 -14.47 -29.46 2.29
C ALA A 304 -13.46 -28.84 3.27
N PRO A 305 -13.91 -28.34 4.44
CA PRO A 305 -13.00 -27.88 5.47
C PRO A 305 -12.09 -29.01 5.94
N THR A 306 -10.81 -28.71 6.11
CA THR A 306 -9.77 -29.66 6.52
C THR A 306 -9.02 -29.10 7.72
N LYS A 307 -8.53 -29.99 8.58
CA LYS A 307 -7.65 -29.59 9.69
C LYS A 307 -6.22 -29.43 9.16
N VAL A 308 -5.59 -28.32 9.49
CA VAL A 308 -4.15 -28.09 9.28
C VAL A 308 -3.37 -28.56 10.52
N ASN A 309 -2.39 -29.44 10.34
CA ASN A 309 -1.65 -30.07 11.44
C ASN A 309 -0.42 -29.26 11.84
N ILE A 310 -0.65 -28.05 12.34
CA ILE A 310 0.39 -27.11 12.79
C ILE A 310 0.24 -26.75 14.27
N THR A 311 1.30 -26.17 14.85
CA THR A 311 1.29 -25.63 16.22
C THR A 311 0.97 -24.14 16.21
N ASP A 312 0.67 -23.56 17.39
CA ASP A 312 0.45 -22.11 17.45
C ASP A 312 1.70 -21.32 17.05
N VAL A 313 2.88 -21.86 17.32
CA VAL A 313 4.16 -21.26 16.93
C VAL A 313 4.37 -21.29 15.42
N ALA A 314 4.03 -22.40 14.75
CA ALA A 314 4.18 -22.52 13.30
C ALA A 314 3.18 -21.64 12.54
N SER A 315 2.00 -21.38 13.12
CA SER A 315 0.92 -20.63 12.45
C SER A 315 1.28 -19.20 12.03
N TRP A 316 2.30 -18.59 12.65
CA TRP A 316 2.75 -17.23 12.36
C TRP A 316 3.41 -17.05 10.99
N THR A 317 3.88 -18.13 10.39
CA THR A 317 4.55 -18.11 9.08
C THR A 317 3.86 -19.04 8.08
N ASP A 318 2.74 -19.63 8.47
CA ASP A 318 2.02 -20.62 7.69
C ASP A 318 0.86 -19.96 6.93
N THR A 319 0.75 -20.27 5.65
CA THR A 319 -0.27 -19.71 4.74
C THR A 319 -1.35 -20.72 4.37
N GLU A 320 -1.35 -21.95 4.92
CA GLU A 320 -2.32 -23.00 4.58
C GLU A 320 -3.62 -22.88 5.37
N TRP A 321 -3.59 -22.31 6.59
CA TRP A 321 -4.80 -22.18 7.41
C TRP A 321 -5.56 -20.89 7.09
N ASP A 322 -6.89 -20.94 7.17
CA ASP A 322 -7.76 -19.78 6.96
C ASP A 322 -8.25 -19.19 8.27
N PHE A 323 -8.67 -20.05 9.19
CA PHE A 323 -9.11 -19.63 10.51
C PHE A 323 -8.82 -20.69 11.56
N ALA A 324 -8.80 -20.25 12.82
CA ALA A 324 -8.42 -21.06 13.96
C ALA A 324 -9.36 -20.86 15.14
N ILE A 325 -9.63 -21.93 15.89
CA ILE A 325 -10.59 -21.93 17.00
C ILE A 325 -9.96 -22.46 18.29
N LYS A 326 -10.19 -21.77 19.41
CA LYS A 326 -9.88 -22.23 20.76
C LYS A 326 -11.01 -21.83 21.70
N ARG A 327 -11.74 -22.82 22.24
CA ARG A 327 -12.92 -22.56 23.08
C ARG A 327 -13.90 -21.64 22.36
N ALA A 328 -14.14 -20.43 22.86
CA ALA A 328 -15.01 -19.44 22.23
C ALA A 328 -14.24 -18.46 21.31
N ALA A 329 -12.91 -18.46 21.35
CA ALA A 329 -12.08 -17.57 20.54
C ALA A 329 -11.97 -18.10 19.10
N ILE A 330 -12.21 -17.20 18.14
CA ILE A 330 -12.02 -17.44 16.72
C ILE A 330 -11.08 -16.35 16.20
N ARG A 331 -10.10 -16.76 15.39
CA ARG A 331 -9.13 -15.88 14.74
C ARG A 331 -8.90 -16.31 13.29
N ILE A 332 -8.49 -15.40 12.43
CA ILE A 332 -8.27 -15.66 11.00
C ILE A 332 -6.80 -15.51 10.62
N ASN A 333 -6.37 -16.11 9.51
CA ASN A 333 -4.98 -15.98 9.03
C ASN A 333 -4.76 -14.64 8.32
N GLY A 334 -4.97 -13.55 9.03
CA GLY A 334 -4.78 -12.20 8.54
C GLY A 334 -4.64 -11.21 9.69
N GLY A 335 -3.80 -10.20 9.47
CA GLY A 335 -3.50 -9.11 10.39
C GLY A 335 -2.63 -9.62 11.52
N ASP A 336 -2.95 -9.23 12.75
CA ASP A 336 -2.17 -9.61 13.93
C ASP A 336 -2.19 -11.12 14.22
N SER A 337 -3.05 -11.88 13.55
CA SER A 337 -3.16 -13.33 13.75
C SER A 337 -2.26 -14.17 12.83
N GLY A 338 -1.83 -13.66 11.68
CA GLY A 338 -1.08 -14.46 10.71
C GLY A 338 -0.89 -13.83 9.33
N VAL A 339 -0.03 -14.46 8.53
CA VAL A 339 0.50 -13.96 7.25
C VAL A 339 -0.35 -14.32 6.02
N GLY A 340 -1.41 -15.10 6.17
CA GLY A 340 -2.21 -15.64 5.06
C GLY A 340 -3.05 -14.64 4.29
N GLY A 341 -3.21 -13.40 4.79
CA GLY A 341 -4.00 -12.36 4.13
C GLY A 341 -5.51 -12.60 4.12
N VAL A 342 -6.03 -13.49 4.97
CA VAL A 342 -7.47 -13.73 5.11
C VAL A 342 -8.16 -12.45 5.57
N THR A 343 -9.29 -12.14 4.96
CA THR A 343 -10.15 -11.04 5.38
C THR A 343 -11.61 -11.47 5.45
N VAL A 344 -12.35 -10.85 6.36
CA VAL A 344 -13.75 -11.17 6.64
C VAL A 344 -14.60 -9.91 6.64
N ALA A 345 -15.75 -9.95 5.99
CA ALA A 345 -16.83 -8.99 6.18
C ALA A 345 -17.93 -9.63 7.04
N ASP A 346 -18.27 -9.01 8.17
CA ASP A 346 -19.33 -9.44 9.07
C ASP A 346 -20.66 -8.78 8.72
N ILE A 347 -21.64 -9.58 8.28
CA ILE A 347 -22.98 -9.13 7.91
C ILE A 347 -23.99 -9.63 8.92
N THR A 348 -24.78 -8.73 9.50
CA THR A 348 -25.90 -9.10 10.38
C THR A 348 -27.02 -9.77 9.57
N ALA A 349 -27.13 -11.09 9.67
CA ALA A 349 -28.14 -11.90 9.02
C ALA A 349 -28.36 -13.22 9.78
N ALA A 350 -29.60 -13.73 9.78
CA ALA A 350 -29.94 -14.93 10.54
C ALA A 350 -29.61 -16.23 9.79
N SER A 351 -29.37 -16.17 8.47
CA SER A 351 -29.05 -17.33 7.64
C SER A 351 -28.21 -16.95 6.41
N LEU A 352 -27.47 -17.92 5.85
CA LEU A 352 -26.68 -17.70 4.63
C LEU A 352 -27.54 -17.29 3.41
N ALA A 353 -28.81 -17.68 3.40
CA ALA A 353 -29.76 -17.41 2.32
C ALA A 353 -30.28 -15.96 2.32
N GLU A 354 -30.23 -15.28 3.47
CA GLU A 354 -30.63 -13.87 3.57
C GLU A 354 -29.62 -12.93 2.92
N VAL A 355 -28.36 -13.36 2.76
CA VAL A 355 -27.32 -12.54 2.14
C VAL A 355 -27.10 -12.96 0.69
N THR A 356 -27.70 -12.20 -0.22
CA THR A 356 -27.69 -12.46 -1.68
C THR A 356 -26.78 -11.52 -2.47
N VAL A 357 -26.12 -10.57 -1.80
CA VAL A 357 -25.26 -9.56 -2.42
C VAL A 357 -23.87 -9.65 -1.77
N LEU A 358 -22.83 -9.65 -2.60
CA LEU A 358 -21.44 -9.59 -2.13
C LEU A 358 -21.20 -8.27 -1.39
N PRO A 359 -20.56 -8.29 -0.21
CA PRO A 359 -20.11 -7.07 0.46
C PRO A 359 -19.14 -6.28 -0.43
N GLY A 360 -19.17 -4.95 -0.33
CA GLY A 360 -18.16 -4.12 -0.98
C GLY A 360 -16.79 -4.32 -0.34
N ASP A 361 -15.70 -4.15 -1.11
CA ASP A 361 -14.34 -4.45 -0.65
C ASP A 361 -13.93 -3.70 0.63
N GLY A 362 -14.46 -2.50 0.86
CA GLY A 362 -14.20 -1.71 2.07
C GLY A 362 -14.82 -2.27 3.37
N LEU A 363 -15.59 -3.36 3.32
CA LEU A 363 -16.16 -4.03 4.50
C LEU A 363 -15.30 -5.20 4.99
N TYR A 364 -14.30 -5.63 4.22
CA TYR A 364 -13.44 -6.74 4.59
C TYR A 364 -12.35 -6.26 5.55
N GLN A 365 -12.23 -6.95 6.68
CA GLN A 365 -11.28 -6.63 7.75
C GLN A 365 -10.43 -7.86 8.10
N SER A 366 -9.21 -7.63 8.56
CA SER A 366 -8.34 -8.64 9.19
C SER A 366 -8.51 -8.61 10.72
N ASP A 367 -7.85 -9.52 11.45
CA ASP A 367 -7.71 -9.36 12.90
C ASP A 367 -6.76 -8.20 13.21
N ASP A 368 -7.13 -7.36 14.18
CA ASP A 368 -6.43 -6.11 14.53
C ASP A 368 -6.57 -5.89 16.05
N PHE A 369 -5.75 -6.61 16.80
CA PHE A 369 -5.76 -6.63 18.26
C PHE A 369 -4.48 -6.10 18.89
N ILE A 370 -3.55 -5.55 18.12
CA ILE A 370 -2.35 -4.86 18.58
C ILE A 370 -2.33 -3.49 17.93
N ASP A 371 -2.46 -2.44 18.74
CA ASP A 371 -2.41 -1.07 18.20
C ASP A 371 -0.99 -0.64 17.79
N ASP A 372 -0.88 0.55 17.19
CA ASP A 372 0.41 1.13 16.74
C ASP A 372 1.42 1.34 17.89
N ALA A 373 0.95 1.30 19.15
CA ALA A 373 1.79 1.36 20.35
C ALA A 373 2.17 -0.03 20.91
N CYS A 374 1.88 -1.10 20.17
CA CYS A 374 2.03 -2.50 20.56
C CYS A 374 1.25 -2.88 21.83
N VAL A 375 0.09 -2.26 22.04
CA VAL A 375 -0.79 -2.57 23.16
C VAL A 375 -1.92 -3.49 22.68
N LEU A 376 -2.18 -4.54 23.46
CA LEU A 376 -3.30 -5.45 23.22
C LEU A 376 -4.64 -4.71 23.31
N VAL A 377 -5.37 -4.71 22.19
CA VAL A 377 -6.77 -4.30 22.10
C VAL A 377 -7.65 -5.49 22.43
N MET A 378 -8.47 -5.31 23.46
CA MET A 378 -9.33 -6.37 23.99
C MET A 378 -10.71 -6.36 23.32
N GLY A 379 -11.14 -7.52 22.85
CA GLY A 379 -12.54 -7.85 22.58
C GLY A 379 -13.24 -8.37 23.84
N GLU A 380 -14.39 -9.05 23.66
CA GLU A 380 -15.23 -9.50 24.78
C GLU A 380 -14.58 -10.60 25.63
N ILE A 381 -13.84 -11.53 25.00
CA ILE A 381 -13.27 -12.72 25.66
C ILE A 381 -11.79 -12.95 25.34
N GLY A 382 -11.06 -11.90 24.96
CA GLY A 382 -9.65 -12.00 24.58
C GLY A 382 -9.24 -10.88 23.62
N PRO A 383 -8.23 -11.12 22.76
CA PRO A 383 -7.87 -10.19 21.69
C PRO A 383 -9.07 -9.85 20.79
N LEU A 384 -9.12 -8.61 20.29
CA LEU A 384 -10.15 -8.14 19.37
C LEU A 384 -10.01 -8.79 17.98
N THR A 385 -10.83 -9.79 17.68
CA THR A 385 -10.85 -10.45 16.36
C THR A 385 -12.08 -10.06 15.56
N VAL A 386 -11.98 -10.12 14.23
CA VAL A 386 -13.09 -9.75 13.33
C VAL A 386 -14.32 -10.66 13.51
N MET A 387 -14.09 -11.90 13.95
CA MET A 387 -15.15 -12.87 14.27
C MET A 387 -15.46 -12.94 15.76
N GLY A 388 -14.95 -12.02 16.60
CA GLY A 388 -15.08 -12.08 18.05
C GLY A 388 -16.51 -11.91 18.58
N SER A 389 -17.39 -11.32 17.78
CA SER A 389 -18.80 -11.03 18.08
C SER A 389 -19.78 -12.17 17.71
N TRP A 390 -19.29 -13.37 17.38
CA TRP A 390 -20.12 -14.46 16.84
C TRP A 390 -21.25 -14.96 17.75
N TYR A 391 -21.28 -14.54 19.01
CA TYR A 391 -22.23 -15.00 20.02
C TYR A 391 -22.84 -13.87 20.84
N ASN A 392 -23.99 -14.16 21.43
CA ASN A 392 -24.56 -13.43 22.55
C ASN A 392 -24.32 -14.23 23.83
N TYR A 393 -23.87 -13.56 24.89
CA TYR A 393 -23.70 -14.14 26.20
C TYR A 393 -24.79 -13.69 27.18
N ASP A 394 -25.53 -14.65 27.74
CA ASP A 394 -26.46 -14.37 28.83
C ASP A 394 -25.75 -14.51 30.18
N VAL A 395 -25.52 -13.37 30.82
CA VAL A 395 -24.83 -13.29 32.12
C VAL A 395 -25.56 -14.00 33.27
N ASN A 396 -26.87 -14.26 33.15
CA ASN A 396 -27.65 -14.90 34.21
C ASN A 396 -27.59 -16.43 34.11
N THR A 397 -27.61 -16.95 32.88
CA THR A 397 -27.60 -18.39 32.62
C THR A 397 -26.22 -18.91 32.21
N HIS A 398 -25.27 -18.00 31.96
CA HIS A 398 -23.96 -18.27 31.37
C HIS A 398 -24.07 -19.01 30.02
N ALA A 399 -25.19 -18.85 29.32
CA ALA A 399 -25.42 -19.43 28.01
C ALA A 399 -24.72 -18.61 26.92
N VAL A 400 -24.06 -19.30 26.01
CA VAL A 400 -23.48 -18.73 24.78
C VAL A 400 -24.35 -19.20 23.62
N VAL A 401 -24.98 -18.25 22.94
CA VAL A 401 -25.89 -18.52 21.81
C VAL A 401 -25.33 -17.84 20.57
N PRO A 402 -25.22 -18.54 19.42
CA PRO A 402 -24.77 -17.89 18.19
C PRO A 402 -25.62 -16.66 17.88
N ALA A 403 -24.95 -15.54 17.61
CA ALA A 403 -25.57 -14.30 17.17
C ALA A 403 -25.87 -14.35 15.66
N ALA A 404 -26.66 -13.39 15.17
CA ALA A 404 -27.10 -13.34 13.77
C ALA A 404 -26.01 -12.74 12.88
N HIS A 405 -24.95 -13.50 12.63
CA HIS A 405 -23.82 -13.11 11.79
C HIS A 405 -23.61 -14.10 10.63
N VAL A 406 -23.35 -13.54 9.46
CA VAL A 406 -22.85 -14.24 8.27
C VAL A 406 -21.54 -13.59 7.87
N TYR A 407 -20.48 -14.39 7.90
CA TYR A 407 -19.13 -13.96 7.59
C TYR A 407 -18.80 -14.27 6.13
N PHE A 408 -18.51 -13.24 5.35
CA PHE A 408 -17.93 -13.41 4.01
C PHE A 408 -16.42 -13.44 4.14
N MET A 409 -15.81 -14.56 3.78
CA MET A 409 -14.37 -14.76 3.92
C MET A 409 -13.70 -14.79 2.55
N LYS A 410 -12.56 -14.09 2.45
CA LYS A 410 -11.55 -14.26 1.41
C LYS A 410 -10.44 -15.11 2.00
N THR A 411 -10.28 -16.34 1.54
CA THR A 411 -9.32 -17.33 2.07
C THR A 411 -7.90 -17.08 1.53
N THR A 412 -6.91 -17.79 2.07
CA THR A 412 -5.50 -17.69 1.63
C THR A 412 -5.30 -18.11 0.18
N GLY A 413 -6.06 -19.11 -0.30
CA GLY A 413 -6.09 -19.55 -1.70
C GLY A 413 -6.98 -18.71 -2.63
N GLY A 414 -7.52 -17.58 -2.15
CA GLY A 414 -8.32 -16.64 -2.96
C GLY A 414 -9.77 -17.08 -3.20
N ARG A 415 -10.27 -18.08 -2.46
CA ARG A 415 -11.68 -18.49 -2.47
C ARG A 415 -12.54 -17.47 -1.73
N HIS A 416 -13.75 -17.28 -2.22
CA HIS A 416 -14.79 -16.53 -1.54
C HIS A 416 -15.85 -17.49 -1.00
N LEU A 417 -16.23 -17.34 0.27
CA LEU A 417 -17.26 -18.16 0.90
C LEU A 417 -18.07 -17.37 1.92
N LYS A 418 -19.27 -17.88 2.22
CA LYS A 418 -20.06 -17.46 3.37
C LYS A 418 -19.94 -18.51 4.47
N LEU A 419 -19.81 -18.06 5.71
CA LEU A 419 -19.69 -18.91 6.90
C LEU A 419 -20.60 -18.37 8.01
N ARG A 420 -21.21 -19.27 8.78
CA ARG A 420 -22.01 -18.92 9.97
C ARG A 420 -21.84 -19.96 11.06
N VAL A 421 -21.78 -19.52 12.32
CA VAL A 421 -21.96 -20.40 13.48
C VAL A 421 -23.46 -20.70 13.63
N ALA A 422 -23.87 -21.92 13.28
CA ALA A 422 -25.27 -22.33 13.37
C ALA A 422 -25.65 -22.85 14.76
N GLN A 423 -24.71 -23.54 15.43
CA GLN A 423 -24.91 -24.06 16.79
C GLN A 423 -23.61 -23.99 17.58
N TYR A 424 -23.75 -23.83 18.89
CA TYR A 424 -22.65 -23.91 19.84
C TYR A 424 -23.14 -24.59 21.12
N THR A 425 -22.41 -25.58 21.60
CA THR A 425 -22.67 -26.22 22.90
C THR A 425 -21.36 -26.69 23.51
N SER A 426 -21.00 -26.16 24.68
CA SER A 426 -19.81 -26.59 25.43
C SER A 426 -18.51 -26.59 24.61
N ALA A 427 -18.30 -25.56 23.77
CA ALA A 427 -17.17 -25.43 22.84
C ALA A 427 -17.14 -26.45 21.69
N VAL A 428 -18.28 -27.07 21.38
CA VAL A 428 -18.51 -27.77 20.13
C VAL A 428 -19.32 -26.88 19.22
N TYR A 429 -18.77 -26.56 18.05
CA TYR A 429 -19.39 -25.72 17.03
C TYR A 429 -20.04 -26.58 15.96
N LYS A 430 -21.16 -26.11 15.43
CA LYS A 430 -21.64 -26.47 14.10
C LYS A 430 -21.66 -25.23 13.23
N PHE A 431 -20.93 -25.30 12.13
CA PHE A 431 -20.90 -24.26 11.10
C PHE A 431 -21.78 -24.64 9.92
N GLU A 432 -22.38 -23.62 9.30
CA GLU A 432 -22.96 -23.65 7.96
C GLU A 432 -22.05 -22.85 7.03
N TRP A 433 -21.78 -23.35 5.83
CA TRP A 433 -20.95 -22.65 4.86
C TRP A 433 -21.38 -22.90 3.40
N GLU A 434 -21.03 -21.97 2.53
CA GLU A 434 -21.33 -21.99 1.10
C GLU A 434 -20.21 -21.29 0.32
N ILE A 435 -19.71 -21.92 -0.74
CA ILE A 435 -18.73 -21.32 -1.66
C ILE A 435 -19.48 -20.39 -2.63
N LEU A 436 -18.90 -19.22 -2.92
CA LEU A 436 -19.49 -18.20 -3.80
C LEU A 436 -19.06 -18.31 -5.26
#